data_AF-A0A933Y9T7-F1
#
_entry.id   AF-A0A933Y9T7-F1
#
_cell.length_a   1.000
_cell.length_b   1.000
_cell.length_c   1.000
_cell.angle_alpha   90.00
_cell.angle_beta   90.00
_cell.angle_gamma   90.00
#
_symmetry.space_group_name_H-M   'P 1'
#
loop_
_entity.id
_entity.type
_entity.pdbx_description
1 polymer ?
#
loop_
_entity_poly.entity_id
_entity_poly.type
_entity_poly.pdbx_seq_one_letter_code
_entity_poly.pdbx_strand_id
1 'polypeptide(L)'
;MNILFVSSEVDPFAKTGGLADVSSALPKAIKELGHEIRIMMPRYRFISERKFKLHDIIRLKEIPISVGNNSELGNVKSSFISNLKEKVQVYFLDNHTYFGRDGVYQNPATKKDYKDNDERFILFDRGVLETLKRLGWQPDIIHCNDWQTGLIPAYLKNLFSSDPFFKSTKTVFTIHNMAYQGAFSAETFGKSGLPKDSFRTDGVEAYGKFNFLKAGLFYADTITTVSQKYSEEICSSSELGAGLNGLLSARRKDFRGILNGIDYQIWNPLCDNFIYRKFDVKSIEAKIDNKKALTTRFHLPFS
;
A
#
# COMPACT_ATOMS: atom_id res chain seq x y z
N MET A 1 -17.85 -10.58 -2.53
CA MET A 1 -16.91 -10.31 -1.43
C MET A 1 -16.75 -8.81 -1.29
N ASN A 2 -16.61 -8.35 -0.05
CA ASN A 2 -16.23 -7.00 0.34
C ASN A 2 -14.71 -6.97 0.62
N ILE A 3 -13.96 -6.13 -0.10
CA ILE A 3 -12.50 -6.09 -0.03
C ILE A 3 -12.07 -4.66 0.30
N LEU A 4 -11.30 -4.49 1.37
CA LEU A 4 -10.57 -3.25 1.61
C LEU A 4 -9.15 -3.39 1.08
N PHE A 5 -8.79 -2.57 0.10
CA PHE A 5 -7.42 -2.46 -0.37
C PHE A 5 -6.73 -1.31 0.37
N VAL A 6 -5.68 -1.60 1.12
CA VAL A 6 -4.97 -0.61 1.93
C VAL A 6 -3.57 -0.42 1.37
N SER A 7 -3.20 0.82 1.10
CA SER A 7 -1.91 1.17 0.52
C SER A 7 -1.52 2.60 0.89
N SER A 8 -0.22 2.83 1.05
CA SER A 8 0.33 4.17 1.21
C SER A 8 0.35 4.97 -0.10
N GLU A 9 0.29 4.32 -1.26
CA GLU A 9 0.39 4.98 -2.56
C GLU A 9 -0.69 4.51 -3.51
N VAL A 10 -1.35 5.45 -4.19
CA VAL A 10 -2.43 5.18 -5.13
C VAL A 10 -2.40 6.24 -6.21
N ASP A 11 -2.23 5.83 -7.47
CA ASP A 11 -2.34 6.75 -8.62
C ASP A 11 -3.82 7.10 -8.88
N PRO A 12 -4.19 8.38 -9.10
CA PRO A 12 -3.33 9.55 -9.34
C PRO A 12 -3.05 10.43 -8.10
N PHE A 13 -3.37 9.96 -6.89
CA PHE A 13 -3.32 10.78 -5.68
C PHE A 13 -1.90 10.93 -5.12
N ALA A 14 -1.17 9.82 -4.97
CA ALA A 14 0.21 9.82 -4.49
C ALA A 14 0.99 8.68 -5.13
N LYS A 15 2.15 9.02 -5.72
CA LYS A 15 3.00 8.08 -6.45
C LYS A 15 4.47 8.37 -6.19
N THR A 16 5.18 7.36 -5.72
CA THR A 16 6.65 7.33 -5.57
C THR A 16 7.26 6.19 -6.39
N GLY A 17 6.53 5.09 -6.57
CA GLY A 17 6.97 3.94 -7.36
C GLY A 17 5.84 3.16 -8.03
N GLY A 18 6.11 1.90 -8.39
CA GLY A 18 5.16 1.01 -9.08
C GLY A 18 3.98 0.56 -8.22
N LEU A 19 4.09 0.63 -6.89
CA LEU A 19 2.99 0.33 -5.96
C LEU A 19 1.74 1.16 -6.29
N ALA A 20 1.90 2.46 -6.58
CA ALA A 20 0.80 3.36 -6.89
C ALA A 20 -0.03 2.92 -8.10
N ASP A 21 0.64 2.38 -9.13
CA ASP A 21 0.00 1.90 -10.36
C ASP A 21 -0.84 0.66 -10.07
N VAL A 22 -0.29 -0.30 -9.30
CA VAL A 22 -1.01 -1.51 -8.89
C VAL A 22 -2.19 -1.18 -7.99
N SER A 23 -1.99 -0.29 -7.01
CA SER A 23 -3.05 0.17 -6.09
C SER A 23 -4.21 0.88 -6.79
N SER A 24 -4.01 1.36 -8.02
CA SER A 24 -5.07 1.95 -8.84
C SER A 24 -5.70 0.91 -9.76
N ALA A 25 -4.87 0.15 -10.49
CA ALA A 25 -5.33 -0.77 -11.53
C ALA A 25 -6.01 -2.03 -10.97
N LEU A 26 -5.42 -2.66 -9.95
CA LEU A 26 -5.93 -3.92 -9.42
C LEU A 26 -7.33 -3.75 -8.77
N PRO A 27 -7.59 -2.72 -7.95
CA PRO A 27 -8.95 -2.51 -7.44
C PRO A 27 -10.00 -2.27 -8.53
N LYS A 28 -9.65 -1.56 -9.61
CA LYS A 28 -10.56 -1.40 -10.75
C LYS A 28 -10.89 -2.75 -11.41
N ALA A 29 -9.88 -3.58 -11.67
CA ALA A 29 -10.08 -4.91 -12.25
C ALA A 29 -10.93 -5.82 -11.34
N ILE A 30 -10.68 -5.79 -10.02
CA ILE A 30 -11.48 -6.54 -9.04
C ILE A 30 -12.94 -6.07 -9.00
N LYS A 31 -13.17 -4.75 -9.13
CA LYS A 31 -14.52 -4.19 -9.23
C LYS A 31 -15.25 -4.66 -10.48
N GLU A 32 -14.56 -4.69 -11.63
CA GLU A 32 -15.10 -5.22 -12.90
C GLU A 32 -15.47 -6.71 -12.83
N LEU A 33 -14.78 -7.48 -11.97
CA LEU A 33 -15.13 -8.88 -11.69
C LEU A 33 -16.35 -9.04 -10.76
N GLY A 34 -17.01 -7.95 -10.37
CA GLY A 34 -18.24 -7.97 -9.57
C GLY A 34 -18.03 -7.99 -8.05
N HIS A 35 -16.82 -7.71 -7.56
CA HIS A 35 -16.55 -7.59 -6.13
C HIS A 35 -16.70 -6.15 -5.63
N GLU A 36 -17.15 -5.99 -4.38
CA GLU A 36 -17.21 -4.69 -3.73
C GLU A 36 -15.85 -4.36 -3.13
N ILE A 37 -15.13 -3.43 -3.74
CA ILE A 37 -13.79 -3.04 -3.30
C ILE A 37 -13.72 -1.54 -3.01
N ARG A 38 -13.05 -1.22 -1.90
CA ARG A 38 -12.76 0.14 -1.47
C ARG A 38 -11.27 0.27 -1.19
N ILE A 39 -10.72 1.45 -1.42
CA ILE A 39 -9.31 1.75 -1.14
C ILE A 39 -9.24 2.64 0.11
N MET A 40 -8.23 2.44 0.96
CA MET A 40 -7.87 3.39 2.00
C MET A 40 -6.39 3.72 1.95
N MET A 41 -6.08 5.02 2.00
CA MET A 41 -4.71 5.55 1.97
C MET A 41 -4.56 6.77 2.89
N PRO A 42 -3.33 7.20 3.23
CA PRO A 42 -3.14 8.47 3.93
C PRO A 42 -3.48 9.68 3.06
N ARG A 43 -3.98 10.75 3.67
CA ARG A 43 -4.18 12.06 3.03
C ARG A 43 -2.89 12.88 3.13
N TYR A 44 -1.97 12.71 2.19
CA TYR A 44 -0.78 13.58 2.14
C TYR A 44 -1.13 15.02 1.76
N ARG A 45 -0.38 15.99 2.29
CA ARG A 45 -0.61 17.44 2.09
C ARG A 45 -0.77 17.84 0.63
N PHE A 46 0.02 17.25 -0.26
CA PHE A 46 0.03 17.60 -1.68
C PHE A 46 -1.17 17.05 -2.46
N ILE A 47 -2.00 16.19 -1.85
CA ILE A 47 -3.23 15.69 -2.48
C ILE A 47 -4.24 16.84 -2.52
N SER A 48 -4.45 17.39 -3.71
CA SER A 48 -5.37 18.51 -3.92
C SER A 48 -6.83 18.08 -3.76
N GLU A 49 -7.49 18.60 -2.72
CA GLU A 49 -8.91 18.33 -2.47
C GLU A 49 -9.80 18.82 -3.62
N ARG A 50 -9.47 19.98 -4.21
CA ARG A 50 -10.23 20.54 -5.33
C ARG A 50 -10.05 19.70 -6.60
N LYS A 51 -8.81 19.33 -6.96
CA LYS A 51 -8.53 18.54 -8.17
C LYS A 51 -9.23 17.19 -8.11
N PHE A 52 -9.17 16.55 -6.95
CA PHE A 52 -9.64 15.18 -6.75
C PHE A 52 -11.03 15.09 -6.09
N LYS A 53 -11.70 16.22 -5.88
CA LYS A 53 -13.05 16.29 -5.30
C LYS A 53 -13.16 15.48 -4.00
N LEU A 54 -12.26 15.75 -3.05
CA LEU A 54 -12.30 15.09 -1.75
C LEU A 54 -13.47 15.67 -0.93
N HIS A 55 -14.31 14.79 -0.40
CA HIS A 55 -15.46 15.13 0.41
C HIS A 55 -15.29 14.62 1.85
N ASP A 56 -15.55 15.50 2.82
CA ASP A 56 -15.59 15.11 4.23
C ASP A 56 -16.71 14.10 4.50
N ILE A 57 -16.45 13.15 5.39
CA ILE A 57 -17.48 12.25 5.92
C ILE A 57 -17.74 12.65 7.37
N ILE A 58 -18.93 13.22 7.63
CA ILE A 58 -19.30 13.80 8.94
C ILE A 58 -19.06 12.83 10.11
N ARG A 59 -19.50 11.57 9.98
CA ARG A 59 -19.33 10.54 11.02
C ARG A 59 -17.90 10.03 11.21
N LEU A 60 -16.96 10.45 10.36
CA LEU A 60 -15.54 10.07 10.39
C LEU A 60 -14.64 11.29 10.64
N LYS A 61 -15.16 12.31 11.33
CA LYS A 61 -14.36 13.41 11.86
C LYS A 61 -13.88 13.09 13.27
N GLU A 62 -12.71 13.60 13.61
CA GLU A 62 -12.13 13.55 14.96
C GLU A 62 -12.11 12.13 15.57
N ILE A 63 -11.77 11.13 14.74
CA ILE A 63 -11.60 9.75 15.18
C ILE A 63 -10.39 9.71 16.12
N PRO A 64 -10.54 9.31 17.40
CA PRO A 64 -9.41 9.13 18.29
C PRO A 64 -8.62 7.88 17.89
N ILE A 65 -7.33 8.03 17.66
CA ILE A 65 -6.40 6.97 17.26
C ILE A 65 -5.21 7.03 18.21
N SER A 66 -4.97 5.98 19.00
CA SER A 66 -3.86 6.03 19.96
C SER A 66 -2.52 5.74 19.29
N VAL A 67 -1.52 6.58 19.60
CA VAL A 67 -0.13 6.43 19.19
C VAL A 67 0.72 6.65 20.45
N GLY A 68 1.26 5.57 20.99
CA GLY A 68 1.85 5.56 22.33
C GLY A 68 0.86 6.03 23.39
N ASN A 69 1.29 7.00 24.18
CA ASN A 69 0.46 7.56 25.26
C ASN A 69 -0.46 8.69 24.77
N ASN A 70 -0.42 9.04 23.49
CA ASN A 70 -1.22 10.11 22.91
C ASN A 70 -2.45 9.54 22.20
N SER A 71 -3.53 10.32 22.20
CA SER A 71 -4.70 10.09 21.35
C SER A 71 -4.73 11.16 20.27
N GLU A 72 -4.38 10.75 19.06
CA GLU A 72 -4.33 11.62 17.89
C GLU A 72 -5.69 11.63 17.19
N LEU A 73 -6.07 12.76 16.59
CA LEU A 73 -7.35 12.87 15.88
C LEU A 73 -7.13 12.65 14.38
N GLY A 74 -7.86 11.69 13.83
CA GLY A 74 -7.94 11.42 12.40
C GLY A 74 -9.27 11.90 11.81
N ASN A 75 -9.22 12.43 10.60
CA ASN A 75 -10.42 12.73 9.80
C ASN A 75 -10.41 11.87 8.54
N VAL A 76 -11.56 11.42 8.06
CA VAL A 76 -11.62 10.68 6.79
C VAL A 76 -12.36 11.48 5.74
N LYS A 77 -11.66 11.69 4.62
CA LYS A 77 -12.23 12.21 3.37
C LYS A 77 -12.46 11.07 2.39
N SER A 78 -13.27 11.32 1.38
CA SER A 78 -13.59 10.35 0.35
C SER A 78 -13.56 10.92 -1.05
N SER A 79 -13.20 10.09 -2.01
CA SER A 79 -13.30 10.36 -3.45
C SER A 79 -13.44 9.03 -4.20
N PHE A 80 -13.37 9.04 -5.52
CA PHE A 80 -13.44 7.87 -6.36
C PHE A 80 -12.29 7.85 -7.35
N ILE A 81 -11.75 6.66 -7.61
CA ILE A 81 -11.06 6.37 -8.86
C ILE A 81 -12.11 5.80 -9.80
N SER A 82 -12.16 6.30 -11.03
CA SER A 82 -13.14 5.87 -12.02
C SER A 82 -12.45 5.34 -13.26
N ASN A 83 -13.00 4.29 -13.85
CA ASN A 83 -12.82 3.98 -15.26
C ASN A 83 -14.11 4.39 -16.01
N LEU A 84 -14.25 4.00 -17.28
CA LEU A 84 -15.42 4.34 -18.09
C LEU A 84 -16.76 3.77 -17.57
N LYS A 85 -16.75 2.73 -16.72
CA LYS A 85 -17.95 1.96 -16.34
C LYS A 85 -18.21 1.89 -14.83
N GLU A 86 -17.16 1.98 -14.03
CA GLU A 86 -17.16 1.66 -12.60
C GLU A 86 -16.43 2.74 -11.80
N LYS A 87 -16.83 2.86 -10.52
CA LYS A 87 -16.20 3.75 -9.54
C LYS A 87 -15.74 2.95 -8.34
N VAL A 88 -14.45 3.04 -8.03
CA VAL A 88 -13.86 2.48 -6.82
C VAL A 88 -13.81 3.58 -5.77
N GLN A 89 -14.49 3.36 -4.64
CA GLN A 89 -14.48 4.28 -3.50
C GLN A 89 -13.08 4.34 -2.88
N VAL A 90 -12.57 5.54 -2.66
CA VAL A 90 -11.30 5.78 -1.96
C VAL A 90 -11.54 6.61 -0.71
N TYR A 91 -10.98 6.16 0.40
CA TYR A 91 -10.94 6.88 1.68
C TYR A 91 -9.52 7.38 1.95
N PHE A 92 -9.44 8.59 2.49
CA PHE A 92 -8.19 9.25 2.83
C PHE A 92 -8.18 9.54 4.32
N LEU A 93 -7.30 8.88 5.07
CA LEU A 93 -7.08 9.19 6.47
C LEU A 93 -6.19 10.43 6.58
N ASP A 94 -6.77 11.53 7.05
CA ASP A 94 -6.11 12.80 7.26
C ASP A 94 -5.75 13.00 8.73
N ASN A 95 -4.52 13.44 8.95
CA ASN A 95 -4.01 13.92 10.22
C ASN A 95 -2.96 15.00 9.90
N HIS A 96 -3.21 16.22 10.38
CA HIS A 96 -2.39 17.37 10.04
C HIS A 96 -0.92 17.21 10.49
N THR A 97 -0.70 16.59 11.64
CA THR A 97 0.62 16.35 12.20
C THR A 97 1.42 15.38 11.33
N TYR A 98 0.88 14.20 11.06
CA TYR A 98 1.62 13.11 10.42
C TYR A 98 1.59 13.12 8.89
N PHE A 99 0.48 13.54 8.27
CA PHE A 99 0.33 13.54 6.80
C PHE A 99 0.35 14.94 6.19
N GLY A 100 0.39 16.00 7.01
CA GLY A 100 0.60 17.39 6.59
C GLY A 100 2.01 17.74 6.09
N ARG A 101 2.73 16.78 5.49
CA ARG A 101 4.12 16.90 5.01
C ARG A 101 4.21 16.88 3.48
N ASP A 102 5.32 17.38 2.95
CA ASP A 102 5.54 17.50 1.50
C ASP A 102 5.79 16.17 0.77
N GLY A 103 6.16 15.12 1.49
CA GLY A 103 6.48 13.82 0.91
C GLY A 103 5.73 12.67 1.56
N VAL A 104 5.84 11.51 0.92
CA VAL A 104 5.20 10.26 1.36
C VAL A 104 6.00 9.65 2.51
N TYR A 105 7.24 9.22 2.30
CA TYR A 105 8.13 8.64 3.33
C TYR A 105 9.33 9.51 3.69
N GLN A 106 9.74 10.35 2.74
CA GLN A 106 10.95 11.16 2.79
C GLN A 106 10.61 12.63 2.58
N ASN A 107 11.41 13.49 3.18
CA ASN A 107 11.38 14.91 2.82
C ASN A 107 11.88 15.08 1.37
N PRO A 108 11.08 15.66 0.45
CA PRO A 108 11.46 15.77 -0.96
C PRO A 108 12.74 16.57 -1.22
N ALA A 109 13.07 17.53 -0.35
CA ALA A 109 14.25 18.38 -0.45
C ALA A 109 15.51 17.68 0.08
N THR A 110 15.42 17.02 1.24
CA THR A 110 16.62 16.39 1.87
C THR A 110 16.83 14.93 1.49
N LYS A 111 15.80 14.28 0.90
CA LYS A 111 15.76 12.83 0.60
C LYS A 111 15.97 11.93 1.82
N LYS A 112 15.79 12.47 3.04
CA LYS A 112 15.86 11.71 4.28
C LYS A 112 14.47 11.26 4.70
N ASP A 113 14.39 10.06 5.24
CA ASP A 113 13.16 9.54 5.84
C ASP A 113 12.66 10.47 6.95
N TYR A 114 11.34 10.59 7.06
CA TYR A 114 10.74 11.23 8.21
C TYR A 114 11.03 10.40 9.47
N LYS A 115 11.54 11.06 10.52
CA LYS A 115 11.98 10.40 11.77
C LYS A 115 10.83 9.70 12.50
N ASP A 116 9.62 10.18 12.28
CA ASP A 116 8.36 9.72 12.86
C ASP A 116 7.59 8.76 11.94
N ASN A 117 8.23 8.16 10.93
CA ASN A 117 7.57 7.18 10.04
C ASN A 117 6.95 6.00 10.80
N ASP A 118 7.56 5.58 11.90
CA ASP A 118 6.97 4.62 12.84
C ASP A 118 5.57 5.07 13.30
N GLU A 119 5.47 6.27 13.87
CA GLU A 119 4.22 6.83 14.37
C GLU A 119 3.20 7.10 13.27
N ARG A 120 3.65 7.62 12.12
CA ARG A 120 2.78 7.91 10.96
C ARG A 120 2.02 6.68 10.50
N PHE A 121 2.70 5.53 10.40
CA PHE A 121 2.08 4.30 9.93
C PHE A 121 1.44 3.46 11.05
N ILE A 122 1.81 3.64 12.32
CA ILE A 122 0.99 3.20 13.47
C ILE A 122 -0.38 3.88 13.45
N LEU A 123 -0.39 5.21 13.28
CA LEU A 123 -1.62 5.99 13.19
C LEU A 123 -2.46 5.53 11.99
N PHE A 124 -1.83 5.31 10.84
CA PHE A 124 -2.54 4.86 9.65
C PHE A 124 -3.22 3.51 9.87
N ASP A 125 -2.48 2.51 10.33
CA ASP A 125 -2.97 1.14 10.46
C ASP A 125 -4.08 1.02 11.51
N ARG A 126 -3.95 1.73 12.64
CA ARG A 126 -5.03 1.83 13.63
C ARG A 126 -6.21 2.62 13.10
N GLY A 127 -5.95 3.75 12.43
CA GLY A 127 -6.98 4.60 11.84
C GLY A 127 -7.82 3.88 10.80
N VAL A 128 -7.24 2.94 10.04
CA VAL A 128 -7.97 2.06 9.12
C VAL A 128 -9.01 1.23 9.87
N LEU A 129 -8.62 0.53 10.95
CA LEU A 129 -9.52 -0.33 11.71
C LEU A 129 -10.62 0.47 12.43
N GLU A 130 -10.27 1.62 13.04
CA GLU A 130 -11.26 2.52 13.66
C GLU A 130 -12.24 3.10 12.64
N THR A 131 -11.77 3.42 11.43
CA THR A 131 -12.61 3.90 10.34
C THR A 131 -13.63 2.85 9.91
N LEU A 132 -13.23 1.58 9.79
CA LEU A 132 -14.14 0.49 9.42
C LEU A 132 -15.27 0.32 10.44
N LYS A 133 -14.93 0.30 11.73
CA LYS A 133 -15.92 0.19 12.82
C LYS A 133 -16.93 1.33 12.77
N ARG A 134 -16.48 2.56 12.61
CA ARG A 134 -17.36 3.75 12.53
C ARG A 134 -18.17 3.82 11.23
N LEU A 135 -17.63 3.30 10.13
CA LEU A 135 -18.36 3.13 8.89
C LEU A 135 -19.45 2.06 9.00
N GLY A 136 -19.31 1.10 9.91
CA GLY A 136 -20.17 -0.08 9.99
C GLY A 136 -20.01 -0.98 8.76
N TRP A 137 -18.86 -0.94 8.09
CA TRP A 137 -18.60 -1.71 6.88
C TRP A 137 -17.53 -2.76 7.15
N GLN A 138 -17.96 -4.01 7.22
CA GLN A 138 -17.12 -5.17 7.52
C GLN A 138 -16.58 -5.78 6.21
N PRO A 139 -15.27 -5.66 5.92
CA PRO A 139 -14.68 -6.34 4.79
C PRO A 139 -14.50 -7.84 5.09
N ASP A 140 -14.70 -8.67 4.07
CA ASP A 140 -14.30 -10.08 4.10
C ASP A 140 -12.77 -10.19 4.07
N ILE A 141 -12.12 -9.32 3.29
CA ILE A 141 -10.67 -9.29 3.11
C ILE A 141 -10.15 -7.86 3.31
N ILE A 142 -9.10 -7.72 4.12
CA ILE A 142 -8.23 -6.54 4.12
C ILE A 142 -6.93 -6.90 3.41
N HIS A 143 -6.69 -6.29 2.26
CA HIS A 143 -5.52 -6.47 1.43
C HIS A 143 -4.51 -5.36 1.73
N CYS A 144 -3.53 -5.70 2.54
CA CYS A 144 -2.42 -4.87 2.97
C CYS A 144 -1.29 -4.91 1.95
N ASN A 145 -0.72 -3.74 1.62
CA ASN A 145 0.40 -3.62 0.69
C ASN A 145 1.60 -2.97 1.39
N ASP A 146 2.73 -3.66 1.36
CA ASP A 146 4.01 -3.27 1.93
C ASP A 146 3.99 -2.92 3.44
N TRP A 147 5.16 -2.58 3.96
CA TRP A 147 5.43 -2.36 5.38
C TRP A 147 4.54 -1.28 6.02
N GLN A 148 4.06 -0.32 5.23
CA GLN A 148 3.22 0.79 5.66
C GLN A 148 1.86 0.34 6.19
N THR A 149 1.45 -0.88 5.85
CA THR A 149 0.18 -1.50 6.25
C THR A 149 0.38 -2.79 7.07
N GLY A 150 1.64 -3.04 7.47
CA GLY A 150 2.08 -4.29 8.06
C GLY A 150 1.60 -4.52 9.49
N LEU A 151 1.14 -3.48 10.20
CA LEU A 151 0.62 -3.65 11.56
C LEU A 151 -0.87 -4.02 11.56
N ILE A 152 -1.61 -3.82 10.47
CA ILE A 152 -3.03 -4.18 10.40
C ILE A 152 -3.28 -5.66 10.75
N PRO A 153 -2.57 -6.65 10.15
CA PRO A 153 -2.76 -8.04 10.55
C PRO A 153 -2.40 -8.30 12.01
N ALA A 154 -1.34 -7.66 12.51
CA ALA A 154 -0.93 -7.79 13.92
C ALA A 154 -2.01 -7.24 14.87
N TYR A 155 -2.61 -6.10 14.56
CA TYR A 155 -3.70 -5.53 15.34
C TYR A 155 -4.94 -6.42 15.32
N LEU A 156 -5.31 -6.97 14.16
CA LEU A 156 -6.44 -7.89 14.07
C LEU A 156 -6.25 -9.15 14.93
N LYS A 157 -5.04 -9.72 14.96
CA LYS A 157 -4.74 -10.93 15.73
C LYS A 157 -4.55 -10.68 17.23
N ASN A 158 -4.12 -9.49 17.63
CA ASN A 158 -3.80 -9.19 19.02
C ASN A 158 -4.85 -8.33 19.73
N LEU A 159 -5.29 -7.23 19.12
CA LEU A 159 -6.18 -6.25 19.76
C LEU A 159 -7.66 -6.47 19.40
N PHE A 160 -7.94 -6.97 18.20
CA PHE A 160 -9.31 -7.14 17.69
C PHE A 160 -9.71 -8.60 17.52
N SER A 161 -8.96 -9.56 18.06
CA SER A 161 -9.19 -10.99 17.85
C SER A 161 -10.52 -11.49 18.42
N SER A 162 -10.99 -10.85 19.49
CA SER A 162 -12.30 -11.10 20.11
C SER A 162 -13.39 -10.13 19.67
N ASP A 163 -13.07 -9.14 18.81
CA ASP A 163 -14.04 -8.16 18.33
C ASP A 163 -14.98 -8.82 17.30
N PRO A 164 -16.30 -8.92 17.57
CA PRO A 164 -17.26 -9.51 16.63
C PRO A 164 -17.26 -8.84 15.26
N PHE A 165 -16.91 -7.55 15.19
CA PHE A 165 -16.85 -6.80 13.94
C PHE A 165 -15.76 -7.31 12.99
N PHE A 166 -14.68 -7.92 13.48
CA PHE A 166 -13.60 -8.43 12.62
C PHE A 166 -13.49 -9.96 12.60
N LYS A 167 -14.39 -10.67 13.28
CA LYS A 167 -14.35 -12.14 13.45
C LYS A 167 -14.19 -12.93 12.15
N SER A 168 -14.85 -12.48 11.08
CA SER A 168 -14.81 -13.13 9.76
C SER A 168 -13.81 -12.51 8.79
N THR A 169 -13.20 -11.37 9.14
CA THR A 169 -12.26 -10.66 8.27
C THR A 169 -10.94 -11.41 8.19
N LYS A 170 -10.45 -11.60 6.95
CA LYS A 170 -9.13 -12.18 6.65
C LYS A 170 -8.20 -11.12 6.08
N THR A 171 -6.90 -11.41 6.16
CA THR A 171 -5.85 -10.51 5.67
C THR A 171 -5.02 -11.15 4.57
N VAL A 172 -4.81 -10.38 3.51
CA VAL A 172 -3.81 -10.68 2.47
C VAL A 172 -2.73 -9.62 2.57
N PHE A 173 -1.46 -10.03 2.64
CA PHE A 173 -0.33 -9.10 2.70
C PHE A 173 0.55 -9.24 1.45
N THR A 174 0.66 -8.18 0.65
CA THR A 174 1.48 -8.16 -0.57
C THR A 174 2.78 -7.41 -0.36
N ILE A 175 3.88 -8.06 -0.73
CA ILE A 175 5.21 -7.48 -0.78
C ILE A 175 5.48 -7.00 -2.21
N HIS A 176 5.74 -5.71 -2.38
CA HIS A 176 6.19 -5.13 -3.65
C HIS A 176 7.70 -4.89 -3.65
N ASN A 177 8.31 -4.69 -2.49
CA ASN A 177 9.76 -4.57 -2.38
C ASN A 177 10.31 -4.97 -0.99
N MET A 178 11.03 -6.10 -0.93
CA MET A 178 11.65 -6.61 0.31
C MET A 178 12.73 -5.69 0.91
N ALA A 179 13.32 -4.79 0.13
CA ALA A 179 14.38 -3.90 0.61
C ALA A 179 13.85 -2.86 1.62
N TYR A 180 12.57 -2.50 1.53
CA TYR A 180 11.94 -1.53 2.43
C TYR A 180 11.06 -2.22 3.46
N GLN A 181 11.58 -2.38 4.68
CA GLN A 181 10.91 -3.19 5.70
C GLN A 181 10.15 -2.40 6.77
N GLY A 182 10.36 -1.08 6.86
CA GLY A 182 9.88 -0.31 8.02
C GLY A 182 10.47 -0.86 9.32
N ALA A 183 11.80 -0.97 9.39
CA ALA A 183 12.53 -1.48 10.55
C ALA A 183 12.98 -0.33 11.46
N PHE A 184 12.27 -0.15 12.58
CA PHE A 184 12.46 0.94 13.52
C PHE A 184 13.10 0.48 14.84
N SER A 185 13.55 1.43 15.68
CA SER A 185 14.11 1.12 17.00
C SER A 185 13.13 0.29 17.85
N ALA A 186 13.63 -0.64 18.66
CA ALA A 186 12.80 -1.39 19.60
C ALA A 186 12.00 -0.49 20.55
N GLU A 187 12.54 0.69 20.89
CA GLU A 187 11.89 1.66 21.78
C GLU A 187 10.54 2.15 21.23
N THR A 188 10.38 2.19 19.90
CA THR A 188 9.12 2.65 19.30
C THR A 188 8.01 1.60 19.37
N PHE A 189 8.32 0.35 19.68
CA PHE A 189 7.31 -0.69 19.85
C PHE A 189 6.22 -0.28 20.86
N GLY A 190 6.61 0.41 21.94
CA GLY A 190 5.69 0.92 22.95
C GLY A 190 4.63 1.88 22.38
N LYS A 191 4.90 2.51 21.22
CA LYS A 191 3.95 3.40 20.54
C LYS A 191 2.83 2.65 19.81
N SER A 192 3.04 1.37 19.49
CA SER A 192 2.09 0.58 18.69
C SER A 192 0.81 0.22 19.45
N GLY A 193 0.87 0.12 20.78
CA GLY A 193 -0.21 -0.43 21.61
C GLY A 193 -0.36 -1.95 21.52
N LEU A 194 0.53 -2.66 20.81
CA LEU A 194 0.52 -4.12 20.78
C LEU A 194 0.94 -4.71 22.15
N PRO A 195 0.47 -5.93 22.50
CA PRO A 195 0.88 -6.60 23.73
C PRO A 195 2.39 -6.82 23.78
N LYS A 196 3.03 -6.64 24.94
CA LYS A 196 4.49 -6.77 25.09
C LYS A 196 5.03 -8.10 24.56
N ASP A 197 4.28 -9.18 24.76
CA ASP A 197 4.64 -10.52 24.29
C ASP A 197 4.67 -10.65 22.77
N SER A 198 4.16 -9.69 22.01
CA SER A 198 4.26 -9.69 20.55
C SER A 198 5.63 -9.22 20.03
N PHE A 199 6.46 -8.57 20.87
CA PHE A 199 7.81 -8.14 20.52
C PHE A 199 8.82 -9.28 20.68
N ARG A 200 8.76 -10.23 19.74
CA ARG A 200 9.61 -11.43 19.68
C ARG A 200 9.83 -11.89 18.24
N THR A 201 10.76 -12.83 18.05
CA THR A 201 11.14 -13.38 16.74
C THR A 201 10.00 -14.13 16.06
N ASP A 202 9.09 -14.72 16.82
CA ASP A 202 7.77 -15.22 16.41
C ASP A 202 6.68 -14.17 16.70
N GLY A 203 6.89 -12.98 16.15
CA GLY A 203 6.07 -11.79 16.36
C GLY A 203 6.56 -10.64 15.50
N VAL A 204 6.63 -9.43 16.04
CA VAL A 204 6.97 -8.22 15.26
C VAL A 204 8.46 -7.85 15.22
N GLU A 205 9.32 -8.54 15.97
CA GLU A 205 10.74 -8.15 16.15
C GLU A 205 11.66 -8.79 15.10
N ALA A 206 12.47 -8.01 14.38
CA ALA A 206 13.50 -8.55 13.50
C ALA A 206 14.85 -7.90 13.82
N TYR A 207 15.88 -8.69 14.15
CA TYR A 207 17.24 -8.21 14.39
C TYR A 207 17.34 -7.07 15.42
N GLY A 208 16.61 -7.20 16.53
CA GLY A 208 16.50 -6.21 17.60
C GLY A 208 15.64 -4.99 17.26
N LYS A 209 14.93 -5.00 16.14
CA LYS A 209 14.13 -3.87 15.64
C LYS A 209 12.64 -4.19 15.60
N PHE A 210 11.82 -3.16 15.79
CA PHE A 210 10.39 -3.25 15.48
C PHE A 210 10.19 -3.19 13.97
N ASN A 211 9.76 -4.28 13.34
CA ASN A 211 9.77 -4.42 11.89
C ASN A 211 8.34 -4.61 11.35
N PHE A 212 7.84 -3.61 10.63
CA PHE A 212 6.44 -3.60 10.20
C PHE A 212 6.18 -4.59 9.07
N LEU A 213 7.11 -4.75 8.12
CA LEU A 213 7.01 -5.77 7.07
C LEU A 213 6.94 -7.16 7.70
N LYS A 214 7.84 -7.45 8.65
CA LYS A 214 7.82 -8.72 9.39
C LYS A 214 6.48 -8.95 10.10
N ALA A 215 5.92 -7.92 10.75
CA ALA A 215 4.62 -8.02 11.40
C ALA A 215 3.53 -8.45 10.40
N GLY A 216 3.51 -7.85 9.21
CA GLY A 216 2.59 -8.22 8.13
C GLY A 216 2.78 -9.68 7.69
N LEU A 217 4.02 -10.09 7.45
CA LEU A 217 4.36 -11.47 7.05
C LEU A 217 4.00 -12.51 8.12
N PHE A 218 4.19 -12.17 9.39
CA PHE A 218 3.94 -13.12 10.47
C PHE A 218 2.44 -13.30 10.74
N TYR A 219 1.67 -12.20 10.82
CA TYR A 219 0.28 -12.25 11.26
C TYR A 219 -0.76 -12.38 10.14
N ALA A 220 -0.40 -12.12 8.88
CA ALA A 220 -1.36 -12.22 7.78
C ALA A 220 -1.82 -13.66 7.53
N ASP A 221 -3.08 -13.82 7.10
CA ASP A 221 -3.65 -15.14 6.77
C ASP A 221 -3.06 -15.68 5.46
N THR A 222 -2.70 -14.81 4.51
CA THR A 222 -2.04 -15.19 3.25
C THR A 222 -1.07 -14.10 2.81
N ILE A 223 0.04 -14.51 2.19
CA ILE A 223 1.09 -13.61 1.72
C ILE A 223 1.15 -13.70 0.20
N THR A 224 1.36 -12.57 -0.47
CA THR A 224 1.59 -12.53 -1.90
C THR A 224 2.76 -11.63 -2.27
N THR A 225 3.30 -11.79 -3.48
CA THR A 225 4.28 -10.87 -4.05
C THR A 225 4.11 -10.78 -5.57
N VAL A 226 4.87 -9.89 -6.21
CA VAL A 226 4.64 -9.40 -7.58
C VAL A 226 5.10 -10.33 -8.71
N SER A 227 5.68 -11.50 -8.40
CA SER A 227 5.92 -12.57 -9.39
C SER A 227 6.24 -13.91 -8.73
N GLN A 228 6.00 -15.00 -9.47
CA GLN A 228 6.34 -16.36 -9.04
C GLN A 228 7.84 -16.53 -8.81
N LYS A 229 8.67 -16.09 -9.77
CA LYS A 229 10.13 -16.19 -9.66
C LYS A 229 10.65 -15.41 -8.45
N TYR A 230 10.15 -14.19 -8.26
CA TYR A 230 10.56 -13.37 -7.11
C TYR A 230 10.18 -14.04 -5.78
N SER A 231 9.01 -14.70 -5.70
CA SER A 231 8.62 -15.44 -4.50
C SER A 231 9.60 -16.56 -4.14
N GLU A 232 10.17 -17.23 -5.14
CA GLU A 232 11.18 -18.28 -4.95
C GLU A 232 12.52 -17.68 -4.52
N GLU A 233 12.95 -16.62 -5.22
CA GLU A 233 14.20 -15.91 -4.95
C GLU A 233 14.28 -15.38 -3.51
N ILE A 234 13.22 -14.73 -3.00
CA ILE A 234 13.21 -14.16 -1.64
C ILE A 234 13.04 -15.21 -0.53
N CYS A 235 12.58 -16.41 -0.85
CA CYS A 235 12.57 -17.53 0.10
C CYS A 235 13.96 -18.18 0.20
N SER A 236 14.65 -18.31 -0.94
CA SER A 236 15.89 -19.09 -1.04
C SER A 236 17.16 -18.28 -0.74
N SER A 237 17.14 -16.96 -0.86
CA SER A 237 18.31 -16.11 -0.63
C SER A 237 18.12 -15.17 0.56
N SER A 238 19.08 -15.16 1.49
CA SER A 238 19.11 -14.22 2.62
C SER A 238 19.27 -12.77 2.15
N GLU A 239 20.05 -12.56 1.09
CA GLU A 239 20.25 -11.24 0.48
C GLU A 239 18.97 -10.72 -0.14
N LEU A 240 18.31 -11.52 -0.99
CA LEU A 240 17.08 -11.11 -1.70
C LEU A 240 15.86 -11.07 -0.76
N GLY A 241 15.80 -11.98 0.21
CA GLY A 241 14.81 -11.95 1.28
C GLY A 241 15.12 -10.95 2.39
N ALA A 242 16.21 -10.19 2.26
CA ALA A 242 16.63 -9.15 3.19
C ALA A 242 16.57 -9.60 4.68
N GLY A 243 17.04 -10.82 4.95
CA GLY A 243 17.04 -11.44 6.28
C GLY A 243 15.71 -12.06 6.76
N LEU A 244 14.60 -11.88 6.04
CA LEU A 244 13.31 -12.47 6.37
C LEU A 244 13.01 -13.76 5.59
N ASN A 245 13.98 -14.26 4.81
CA ASN A 245 13.86 -15.46 3.99
C ASN A 245 13.46 -16.71 4.79
N GLY A 246 13.93 -16.83 6.04
CA GLY A 246 13.55 -17.93 6.94
C GLY A 246 12.06 -17.92 7.29
N LEU A 247 11.50 -16.75 7.59
CA LEU A 247 10.05 -16.58 7.85
C LEU A 247 9.23 -16.88 6.60
N LEU A 248 9.65 -16.34 5.45
CA LEU A 248 8.97 -16.57 4.16
C LEU A 248 8.97 -18.05 3.79
N SER A 249 10.10 -18.74 3.99
CA SER A 249 10.22 -20.19 3.77
C SER A 249 9.32 -21.00 4.71
N ALA A 250 9.22 -20.63 5.98
CA ALA A 250 8.32 -21.27 6.94
C ALA A 250 6.84 -21.07 6.54
N ARG A 251 6.50 -19.94 5.93
CA ARG A 251 5.16 -19.59 5.44
C ARG A 251 4.89 -19.99 3.99
N ARG A 252 5.76 -20.81 3.37
CA ARG A 252 5.68 -21.13 1.92
C ARG A 252 4.34 -21.70 1.45
N LYS A 253 3.60 -22.39 2.33
CA LYS A 253 2.25 -22.92 2.03
C LYS A 253 1.22 -21.81 1.78
N ASP A 254 1.38 -20.67 2.45
CA ASP A 254 0.48 -19.51 2.40
C ASP A 254 1.05 -18.38 1.53
N PHE A 255 2.17 -18.59 0.85
CA PHE A 255 2.88 -17.57 0.08
C PHE A 255 2.77 -17.83 -1.43
N ARG A 256 2.28 -16.83 -2.19
CA ARG A 256 2.06 -16.93 -3.64
C ARG A 256 2.68 -15.77 -4.41
N GLY A 257 3.35 -16.04 -5.53
CA GLY A 257 3.74 -15.01 -6.48
C GLY A 257 2.63 -14.77 -7.50
N ILE A 258 2.10 -13.56 -7.57
CA ILE A 258 1.08 -13.13 -8.54
C ILE A 258 1.68 -12.04 -9.39
N LEU A 259 1.79 -12.29 -10.70
CA LEU A 259 2.39 -11.33 -11.62
C LEU A 259 1.53 -10.06 -11.70
N ASN A 260 2.16 -8.90 -11.52
CA ASN A 260 1.48 -7.62 -11.73
C ASN A 260 1.02 -7.46 -13.18
N GLY A 261 -0.21 -6.99 -13.34
CA GLY A 261 -0.72 -6.51 -14.63
C GLY A 261 -0.29 -5.07 -14.93
N ILE A 262 -0.68 -4.59 -16.10
CA ILE A 262 -0.59 -3.17 -16.47
C ILE A 262 -1.97 -2.66 -16.89
N ASP A 263 -2.22 -1.37 -16.70
CA ASP A 263 -3.47 -0.75 -17.14
C ASP A 263 -3.39 -0.43 -18.64
N TYR A 264 -4.05 -1.24 -19.47
CA TYR A 264 -4.11 -1.06 -20.93
C TYR A 264 -4.97 0.14 -21.37
N GLN A 265 -5.65 0.85 -20.47
CA GLN A 265 -6.28 2.14 -20.82
C GLN A 265 -5.24 3.27 -20.81
N ILE A 266 -4.17 3.10 -20.02
CA ILE A 266 -3.06 4.05 -19.90
C ILE A 266 -1.93 3.65 -20.85
N TRP A 267 -1.49 2.39 -20.77
CA TRP A 267 -0.36 1.86 -21.51
C TRP A 267 -0.82 1.16 -22.79
N ASN A 268 -1.19 1.96 -23.80
CA ASN A 268 -1.66 1.45 -25.08
C ASN A 268 -1.11 2.23 -26.27
N PRO A 269 -0.14 1.68 -27.03
CA PRO A 269 0.51 2.37 -28.14
C PRO A 269 -0.44 2.72 -29.29
N LEU A 270 -1.64 2.12 -29.36
CA LEU A 270 -2.65 2.48 -30.36
C LEU A 270 -3.29 3.86 -30.10
N CYS A 271 -3.39 4.28 -28.85
CA CYS A 271 -4.07 5.52 -28.47
C CYS A 271 -3.23 6.46 -27.60
N ASP A 272 -2.00 6.07 -27.26
CA ASP A 272 -1.07 6.87 -26.48
C ASP A 272 -0.68 8.18 -27.20
N ASN A 273 -0.92 9.30 -26.55
CA ASN A 273 -0.63 10.64 -27.07
C ASN A 273 0.77 11.16 -26.68
N PHE A 274 1.54 10.39 -25.90
CA PHE A 274 2.89 10.74 -25.48
C PHE A 274 3.98 10.18 -26.40
N ILE A 275 3.67 9.11 -27.14
CA ILE A 275 4.57 8.57 -28.17
C ILE A 275 4.43 9.36 -29.47
N TYR A 276 5.53 9.48 -30.21
CA TYR A 276 5.58 10.26 -31.45
C TYR A 276 4.69 9.65 -32.54
N ARG A 277 4.70 8.32 -32.67
CA ARG A 277 3.89 7.58 -33.64
C ARG A 277 3.18 6.42 -32.96
N LYS A 278 1.86 6.44 -33.00
CA LYS A 278 0.98 5.34 -32.53
C LYS A 278 1.20 4.09 -33.39
N PHE A 279 1.11 2.92 -32.76
CA PHE A 279 1.37 1.65 -33.43
C PHE A 279 0.65 0.47 -32.76
N ASP A 280 0.59 -0.64 -33.50
CA ASP A 280 0.09 -1.94 -33.07
C ASP A 280 0.97 -3.09 -33.57
N VAL A 281 0.48 -4.31 -33.41
CA VAL A 281 1.15 -5.53 -33.86
C VAL A 281 1.37 -5.61 -35.38
N LYS A 282 0.65 -4.81 -36.17
CA LYS A 282 0.77 -4.76 -37.65
C LYS A 282 1.62 -3.59 -38.15
N SER A 283 2.05 -2.70 -37.26
CA SER A 283 2.76 -1.45 -37.57
C SER A 283 3.97 -1.24 -36.66
N ILE A 284 4.61 -2.34 -36.22
CA ILE A 284 5.74 -2.35 -35.28
C ILE A 284 6.91 -1.49 -35.77
N GLU A 285 7.05 -1.31 -37.09
CA GLU A 285 8.08 -0.51 -37.75
C GLU A 285 8.02 0.96 -37.31
N ALA A 286 6.84 1.47 -36.92
CA ALA A 286 6.65 2.82 -36.38
C ALA A 286 7.45 3.05 -35.07
N LYS A 287 7.90 2.00 -34.38
CA LYS A 287 8.84 2.11 -33.25
C LYS A 287 10.17 2.78 -33.64
N ILE A 288 10.59 2.69 -34.91
CA ILE A 288 11.78 3.39 -35.42
C ILE A 288 11.59 4.89 -35.31
N ASP A 289 10.42 5.41 -35.68
CA ASP A 289 10.13 6.84 -35.60
C ASP A 289 10.04 7.32 -34.14
N ASN A 290 9.48 6.49 -33.25
CA ASN A 290 9.52 6.73 -31.81
C ASN A 290 10.95 6.78 -31.27
N LYS A 291 11.83 5.86 -31.71
CA LYS A 291 13.25 5.86 -31.34
C LYS A 291 13.94 7.12 -31.83
N LYS A 292 13.72 7.53 -33.09
CA LYS A 292 14.28 8.78 -33.66
C LYS A 292 13.84 9.99 -32.85
N ALA A 293 12.55 10.13 -32.58
CA ALA A 293 12.01 11.23 -31.79
C ALA A 293 12.62 11.29 -30.38
N LEU A 294 12.79 10.13 -29.73
CA LEU A 294 13.42 10.03 -28.43
C LEU A 294 14.91 10.44 -28.48
N THR A 295 15.68 9.92 -29.45
CA THR A 295 17.09 10.26 -29.58
C THR A 295 17.27 11.75 -29.89
N THR A 296 16.43 12.34 -30.75
CA THR A 296 16.44 13.78 -31.02
C THR A 296 16.14 14.59 -29.77
N ARG A 297 15.12 14.21 -28.99
CA ARG A 297 14.74 14.90 -27.74
C ARG A 297 15.88 14.94 -26.73
N PHE A 298 16.66 13.87 -26.63
CA PHE A 298 17.78 13.75 -25.70
C PHE A 298 19.15 14.06 -26.31
N HIS A 299 19.20 14.55 -27.55
CA HIS A 299 20.45 14.84 -28.29
C HIS A 299 21.41 13.65 -28.36
N LEU A 300 20.87 12.45 -28.50
CA LEU A 300 21.62 11.21 -28.66
C LEU A 300 21.78 10.86 -30.15
N PRO A 301 22.90 10.21 -30.54
CA PRO A 301 23.04 9.70 -31.89
C PRO A 301 21.99 8.62 -32.16
N PHE A 302 21.38 8.67 -33.34
CA PHE A 302 20.47 7.63 -33.78
C PHE A 302 21.28 6.43 -34.29
N SER A 303 21.13 5.28 -33.62
CA SER A 303 21.73 3.99 -34.00
C SER A 303 20.73 3.02 -34.62
#